data_AF-A0A7W0UQH7-F1
#
_entry.id   AF-A0A7W0UQH7-F1
#
_cell.length_a   1.000
_cell.length_b   1.000
_cell.length_c   1.000
_cell.angle_alpha   90.00
_cell.angle_beta   90.00
_cell.angle_gamma   90.00
#
_symmetry.space_group_name_H-M   'P 1'
#
loop_
_entity.id
_entity.type
_entity.pdbx_description
1 polymer ?
#
loop_
_entity_poly.entity_id
_entity_poly.type
_entity_poly.pdbx_seq_one_letter_code
_entity_poly.pdbx_strand_id
1 'polypeptide(L)'
;MFRRILFATLAVAPVAVGLHYLADLPETLEFVISAAALIPLAWLIGEATEHAAVHTGPGIGGFLNATFGNAPELIIALIAVNQGLTEVVRGSLTGSVVSNLLLVLGLSLVAGGRGTLDRYSSFLAFGLLGFATLAFLIPAIPSWDGDPDRDSLAALSVPVSVVVLLVYVAVTWYSLRRHHSLHVASDDEIDAWSLRAALGALFLATVATAFVAEILVGSLEVFSEKAGLS
;
A
#
# COMPACT_ATOMS: atom_id res chain seq x y z
N MET A 1 -12.78 11.48 16.85
CA MET A 1 -12.49 12.74 16.13
C MET A 1 -11.80 12.46 14.80
N PHE A 2 -10.72 11.67 14.78
CA PHE A 2 -9.95 11.33 13.57
C PHE A 2 -10.78 10.67 12.44
N ARG A 3 -11.59 9.64 12.74
CA ARG A 3 -12.49 9.01 11.74
C ARG A 3 -13.43 10.01 11.05
N ARG A 4 -13.99 10.97 11.79
CA ARG A 4 -14.87 12.01 11.21
C ARG A 4 -14.13 12.95 10.26
N ILE A 5 -12.87 13.25 10.55
CA ILE A 5 -12.02 14.07 9.68
C ILE A 5 -11.74 13.29 8.38
N LEU A 6 -11.41 12.00 8.47
CA LEU A 6 -11.14 11.17 7.30
C LEU A 6 -12.37 10.97 6.40
N PHE A 7 -13.56 10.80 7.00
CA PHE A 7 -14.80 10.81 6.23
C PHE A 7 -15.07 12.16 5.56
N ALA A 8 -14.78 13.27 6.24
CA ALA A 8 -14.93 14.60 5.65
C ALA A 8 -13.95 14.84 4.50
N THR A 9 -12.71 14.36 4.63
CA THR A 9 -11.69 14.49 3.58
C THR A 9 -11.90 13.54 2.41
N LEU A 10 -12.80 12.55 2.52
CA LEU A 10 -13.19 11.71 1.39
C LEU A 10 -13.80 12.54 0.24
N ALA A 11 -14.39 13.70 0.56
CA ALA A 11 -14.90 14.65 -0.44
C ALA A 11 -13.79 15.23 -1.34
N VAL A 12 -12.51 15.14 -0.95
CA VAL A 12 -11.38 15.59 -1.78
C VAL A 12 -11.25 14.74 -3.05
N ALA A 13 -11.62 13.46 -3.01
CA ALA A 13 -11.56 12.57 -4.19
C ALA A 13 -12.49 12.99 -5.35
N PRO A 14 -13.81 13.15 -5.16
CA PRO A 14 -14.68 13.64 -6.23
C PRO A 14 -14.36 15.08 -6.65
N VAL A 15 -13.81 15.90 -5.74
CA VAL A 15 -13.32 17.24 -6.08
C VAL A 15 -12.09 17.16 -6.99
N ALA A 16 -11.13 16.28 -6.70
CA ALA A 16 -9.94 16.06 -7.54
C ALA A 16 -10.34 15.65 -8.96
N VAL A 17 -11.22 14.64 -9.07
CA VAL A 17 -11.73 14.15 -10.36
C VAL A 17 -12.54 15.23 -11.09
N GLY A 18 -13.43 15.93 -10.37
CA GLY A 18 -14.23 17.00 -10.94
C GLY A 18 -13.38 18.17 -11.44
N LEU A 19 -12.38 18.58 -10.69
CA LEU A 19 -11.45 19.65 -11.08
C LEU A 19 -10.66 19.25 -12.32
N HIS A 20 -10.15 18.03 -12.40
CA HIS A 20 -9.42 17.54 -13.57
C HIS A 20 -10.26 17.62 -14.87
N TYR A 21 -11.56 17.29 -14.82
CA TYR A 21 -12.41 17.34 -16.02
C TYR A 21 -13.07 18.69 -16.29
N LEU A 22 -13.23 19.53 -15.28
CA LEU A 22 -14.00 20.78 -15.38
C LEU A 22 -13.13 22.04 -15.35
N ALA A 23 -11.86 21.94 -14.96
CA ALA A 23 -10.96 23.07 -14.82
C ALA A 23 -9.55 22.73 -15.36
N ASP A 24 -8.98 23.66 -16.15
CA ASP A 24 -7.58 23.57 -16.59
C ASP A 24 -6.64 23.98 -15.44
N LEU A 25 -6.45 23.09 -14.48
CA LEU A 25 -5.55 23.33 -13.36
C LEU A 25 -4.08 23.12 -13.76
N PRO A 26 -3.13 23.83 -13.12
CA PRO A 26 -1.72 23.49 -13.24
C PRO A 26 -1.48 22.06 -12.73
N GLU A 27 -0.76 21.24 -13.50
CA GLU A 27 -0.47 19.84 -13.16
C GLU A 27 0.18 19.66 -11.78
N THR A 28 0.96 20.62 -11.31
CA THR A 28 1.52 20.60 -9.95
C THR A 28 0.44 20.60 -8.87
N LEU A 29 -0.65 21.33 -9.11
CA LEU A 29 -1.77 21.39 -8.19
C LEU A 29 -2.63 20.12 -8.31
N GLU A 30 -2.81 19.59 -9.51
CA GLU A 30 -3.47 18.29 -9.73
C GLU A 30 -2.75 17.17 -8.98
N PHE A 31 -1.41 17.14 -9.04
CA PHE A 31 -0.60 16.19 -8.30
C PHE A 31 -0.86 16.28 -6.79
N VAL A 32 -0.78 17.48 -6.22
CA VAL A 32 -0.95 17.69 -4.77
C VAL A 32 -2.37 17.35 -4.32
N ILE A 33 -3.39 17.75 -5.08
CA ILE A 33 -4.80 17.45 -4.76
C ILE A 33 -5.06 15.95 -4.86
N SER A 34 -4.54 15.28 -5.89
CA SER A 34 -4.70 13.84 -6.10
C SER A 34 -3.97 13.04 -5.01
N ALA A 35 -2.75 13.46 -4.63
CA ALA A 35 -2.02 12.86 -3.52
C ALA A 35 -2.80 12.98 -2.21
N ALA A 36 -3.37 14.16 -1.93
CA ALA A 36 -4.21 14.39 -0.75
C ALA A 36 -5.51 13.57 -0.77
N ALA A 37 -6.12 13.38 -1.95
CA ALA A 37 -7.32 12.55 -2.13
C ALA A 37 -7.08 11.06 -1.87
N LEU A 38 -5.88 10.54 -2.17
CA LEU A 38 -5.55 9.12 -1.98
C LEU A 38 -5.43 8.73 -0.51
N ILE A 39 -5.05 9.65 0.38
CA ILE A 39 -4.91 9.39 1.82
C ILE A 39 -6.21 8.86 2.45
N PRO A 40 -7.36 9.57 2.38
CA PRO A 40 -8.61 9.07 2.94
C PRO A 40 -9.19 7.88 2.18
N LEU A 41 -8.90 7.74 0.86
CA LEU A 41 -9.33 6.57 0.08
C LEU A 41 -8.61 5.30 0.54
N ALA A 42 -7.28 5.37 0.75
CA ALA A 42 -6.50 4.26 1.27
C ALA A 42 -6.98 3.83 2.66
N TRP A 43 -7.28 4.80 3.53
CA TRP A 43 -7.88 4.52 4.82
C TRP A 43 -9.26 3.84 4.69
N LEU A 44 -10.14 4.34 3.81
CA LEU A 44 -11.47 3.75 3.60
C LEU A 44 -11.40 2.32 3.07
N ILE A 45 -10.45 2.02 2.17
CA ILE A 45 -10.19 0.66 1.70
C ILE A 45 -9.79 -0.24 2.88
N GLY A 46 -8.87 0.20 3.74
CA GLY A 46 -8.47 -0.56 4.93
C GLY A 46 -9.63 -0.82 5.88
N GLU A 47 -10.39 0.21 6.23
CA GLU A 47 -11.54 0.12 7.15
C GLU A 47 -12.66 -0.77 6.56
N ALA A 48 -12.98 -0.63 5.28
CA ALA A 48 -13.96 -1.48 4.60
C ALA A 48 -13.51 -2.94 4.54
N THR A 49 -12.21 -3.17 4.36
CA THR A 49 -11.60 -4.51 4.35
C THR A 49 -11.69 -5.17 5.73
N GLU A 50 -11.41 -4.43 6.80
CA GLU A 50 -11.54 -4.90 8.18
C GLU A 50 -13.01 -5.25 8.51
N HIS A 51 -13.96 -4.37 8.17
CA HIS A 51 -15.37 -4.65 8.36
C HIS A 51 -15.87 -5.85 7.54
N ALA A 52 -15.37 -6.04 6.32
CA ALA A 52 -15.68 -7.23 5.52
C ALA A 52 -15.06 -8.52 6.12
N ALA A 53 -13.86 -8.41 6.71
CA ALA A 53 -13.17 -9.53 7.34
C ALA A 53 -13.94 -10.10 8.53
N VAL A 54 -14.58 -9.25 9.35
CA VAL A 54 -15.45 -9.66 10.47
C VAL A 54 -16.57 -10.61 10.03
N HIS A 55 -17.12 -10.41 8.83
CA HIS A 55 -18.24 -11.18 8.31
C HIS A 55 -17.84 -12.46 7.56
N THR A 56 -16.59 -12.57 7.12
CA THR A 56 -16.11 -13.63 6.21
C THR A 56 -15.28 -14.70 6.93
N GLY A 57 -14.99 -14.48 8.21
CA GLY A 57 -14.21 -15.37 9.05
C GLY A 57 -12.70 -15.24 8.85
N PRO A 58 -11.87 -15.83 9.73
CA PRO A 58 -10.44 -15.53 9.80
C PRO A 58 -9.65 -15.79 8.52
N GLY A 59 -9.99 -16.87 7.78
CA GLY A 59 -9.28 -17.25 6.56
C GLY A 59 -9.53 -16.27 5.41
N ILE A 60 -10.81 -16.05 5.06
CA ILE A 60 -11.18 -15.13 3.97
C ILE A 60 -10.90 -13.68 4.38
N GLY A 61 -11.19 -13.30 5.62
CA GLY A 61 -10.92 -11.97 6.13
C GLY A 61 -9.45 -11.60 6.13
N GLY A 62 -8.57 -12.52 6.53
CA GLY A 62 -7.13 -12.27 6.44
C GLY A 62 -6.61 -12.25 5.00
N PHE A 63 -7.20 -13.02 4.06
CA PHE A 63 -6.90 -12.90 2.63
C PHE A 63 -7.33 -11.53 2.06
N LEU A 64 -8.53 -11.07 2.42
CA LEU A 64 -9.04 -9.75 2.05
C LEU A 64 -8.09 -8.66 2.55
N ASN A 65 -7.66 -8.74 3.82
CA ASN A 65 -6.72 -7.78 4.40
C ASN A 65 -5.36 -7.79 3.70
N ALA A 66 -4.80 -8.97 3.44
CA ALA A 66 -3.51 -9.10 2.75
C ALA A 66 -3.53 -8.49 1.33
N THR A 67 -4.67 -8.59 0.64
CA THR A 67 -4.83 -8.13 -0.75
C THR A 67 -5.27 -6.67 -0.81
N PHE A 68 -6.42 -6.34 -0.23
CA PHE A 68 -7.03 -5.01 -0.33
C PHE A 68 -6.39 -3.99 0.60
N GLY A 69 -5.78 -4.41 1.71
CA GLY A 69 -5.03 -3.50 2.60
C GLY A 69 -3.88 -2.79 1.89
N ASN A 70 -3.29 -3.42 0.85
CA ASN A 70 -2.23 -2.85 0.03
C ASN A 70 -2.71 -2.45 -1.38
N ALA A 71 -4.03 -2.50 -1.65
CA ALA A 71 -4.56 -2.19 -2.97
C ALA A 71 -4.21 -0.78 -3.48
N PRO A 72 -4.23 0.30 -2.66
CA PRO A 72 -3.85 1.62 -3.14
C PRO A 72 -2.43 1.66 -3.72
N GLU A 73 -1.47 1.04 -3.04
CA GLU A 73 -0.08 0.97 -3.48
C GLU A 73 0.03 0.16 -4.78
N LEU A 74 -0.63 -1.00 -4.86
CA LEU A 74 -0.63 -1.84 -6.06
C LEU A 74 -1.27 -1.12 -7.26
N ILE A 75 -2.37 -0.41 -7.07
CA ILE A 75 -3.05 0.35 -8.13
C ILE A 75 -2.13 1.45 -8.68
N ILE A 76 -1.54 2.26 -7.81
CA ILE A 76 -0.63 3.34 -8.21
C ILE A 76 0.59 2.74 -8.93
N ALA A 77 1.17 1.66 -8.40
CA ALA A 77 2.31 1.00 -9.01
C ALA A 77 1.99 0.45 -10.41
N LEU A 78 0.85 -0.22 -10.58
CA LEU A 78 0.45 -0.77 -11.89
C LEU A 78 0.21 0.33 -12.93
N ILE A 79 -0.45 1.43 -12.54
CA ILE A 79 -0.67 2.58 -13.43
C ILE A 79 0.67 3.22 -13.80
N ALA A 80 1.57 3.43 -12.83
CA ALA A 80 2.89 3.99 -13.07
C ALA A 80 3.75 3.09 -13.98
N VAL A 81 3.76 1.77 -13.77
CA VAL A 81 4.45 0.83 -14.68
C VAL A 81 3.86 0.92 -16.09
N ASN A 82 2.54 1.00 -16.23
CA ASN A 82 1.88 1.12 -17.54
C ASN A 82 2.24 2.42 -18.26
N GLN A 83 2.52 3.50 -17.52
CA GLN A 83 3.00 4.77 -18.06
C GLN A 83 4.54 4.82 -18.23
N GLY A 84 5.26 3.71 -18.00
CA GLY A 84 6.71 3.63 -18.17
C GLY A 84 7.53 4.16 -16.98
N LEU A 85 6.88 4.57 -15.89
CA LEU A 85 7.48 5.17 -14.68
C LEU A 85 8.06 4.11 -13.73
N THR A 86 8.87 3.20 -14.27
CA THR A 86 9.41 2.06 -13.50
C THR A 86 10.42 2.46 -12.41
N GLU A 87 11.13 3.57 -12.58
CA GLU A 87 12.01 4.15 -11.54
C GLU A 87 11.20 4.67 -10.36
N VAL A 88 10.10 5.38 -10.63
CA VAL A 88 9.16 5.85 -9.59
C VAL A 88 8.59 4.67 -8.82
N VAL A 89 8.21 3.59 -9.50
CA VAL A 89 7.67 2.39 -8.84
C VAL A 89 8.72 1.76 -7.92
N ARG A 90 9.97 1.61 -8.37
CA ARG A 90 11.08 1.12 -7.53
C ARG A 90 11.34 2.01 -6.33
N GLY A 91 11.34 3.33 -6.53
CA GLY A 91 11.48 4.33 -5.46
C GLY A 91 10.34 4.23 -4.45
N SER A 92 9.10 4.14 -4.91
CA SER A 92 7.91 4.08 -4.06
C SER A 92 7.83 2.79 -3.22
N LEU A 93 8.16 1.62 -3.82
CA LEU A 93 8.20 0.34 -3.09
C LEU A 93 9.30 0.35 -2.01
N THR A 94 10.48 0.87 -2.35
CA THR A 94 11.58 1.04 -1.40
C THR A 94 11.19 2.01 -0.28
N GLY A 95 10.56 3.13 -0.64
CA GLY A 95 10.06 4.14 0.28
C GLY A 95 9.00 3.60 1.23
N SER A 96 8.06 2.77 0.76
CA SER A 96 7.05 2.12 1.61
C SER A 96 7.69 1.20 2.66
N VAL A 97 8.67 0.38 2.25
CA VAL A 97 9.44 -0.46 3.19
C VAL A 97 10.18 0.38 4.22
N VAL A 98 10.93 1.40 3.79
CA VAL A 98 11.69 2.28 4.70
C VAL A 98 10.76 3.03 5.66
N SER A 99 9.65 3.58 5.15
CA SER A 99 8.66 4.31 5.95
C SER A 99 8.04 3.41 7.02
N ASN A 100 7.63 2.19 6.67
CA ASN A 100 7.04 1.27 7.64
C ASN A 100 8.03 0.85 8.73
N LEU A 101 9.30 0.64 8.38
CA LEU A 101 10.33 0.16 9.31
C LEU A 101 10.91 1.25 10.22
N LEU A 102 11.07 2.46 9.69
CA LEU A 102 11.72 3.54 10.44
C LEU A 102 10.68 4.52 10.98
N LEU A 103 9.81 5.04 10.12
CA LEU A 103 8.85 6.07 10.48
C LEU A 103 7.70 5.49 11.29
N VAL A 104 6.95 4.53 10.75
CA VAL A 104 5.74 3.98 11.41
C VAL A 104 6.13 3.22 12.66
N LEU A 105 7.11 2.31 12.59
CA LEU A 105 7.60 1.59 13.76
C LEU A 105 8.20 2.55 14.80
N GLY A 106 9.03 3.52 14.38
CA GLY A 106 9.64 4.49 15.29
C GLY A 106 8.61 5.33 16.04
N LEU A 107 7.62 5.87 15.33
CA LEU A 107 6.50 6.59 15.94
C LEU A 107 5.67 5.70 16.87
N SER A 108 5.45 4.43 16.49
CA SER A 108 4.72 3.46 17.31
C SER A 108 5.46 3.14 18.61
N LEU A 109 6.80 3.04 18.58
CA LEU A 109 7.61 2.84 19.79
C LEU A 109 7.59 4.06 20.72
N VAL A 110 7.62 5.27 20.15
CA VAL A 110 7.52 6.52 20.92
C VAL A 110 6.12 6.68 21.53
N ALA A 111 5.07 6.46 20.74
CA ALA A 111 3.69 6.61 21.17
C ALA A 111 3.20 5.48 22.09
N GLY A 112 3.73 4.26 21.90
CA GLY A 112 3.34 3.07 22.67
C GLY A 112 3.85 3.04 24.11
N GLY A 113 4.77 3.94 24.49
CA GLY A 113 5.24 4.08 25.88
C GLY A 113 5.96 2.84 26.42
N ARG A 114 5.54 2.33 27.60
CA ARG A 114 6.21 1.21 28.30
C ARG A 114 5.66 -0.19 27.92
N GLY A 115 5.17 -0.35 26.69
CA GLY A 115 4.69 -1.64 26.20
C GLY A 115 5.78 -2.71 26.17
N THR A 116 5.41 -3.98 26.33
CA THR A 116 6.34 -5.11 26.15
C THR A 116 6.41 -5.51 24.68
N LEU A 117 7.61 -5.60 24.14
CA LEU A 117 7.82 -6.11 22.79
C LEU A 117 7.70 -7.64 22.75
N ASP A 118 6.87 -8.15 21.85
CA ASP A 118 6.88 -9.57 21.50
C ASP A 118 8.13 -9.87 20.67
N ARG A 119 9.18 -10.34 21.36
CA ARG A 119 10.47 -10.64 20.77
C ARG A 119 10.41 -11.76 19.74
N TYR A 120 9.51 -12.73 19.91
CA TYR A 120 9.41 -13.88 19.02
C TYR A 120 8.80 -13.45 17.68
N SER A 121 7.65 -12.77 17.72
CA SER A 121 7.00 -12.25 16.51
C SER A 121 7.88 -11.21 15.80
N SER A 122 8.55 -10.33 16.56
CA SER A 122 9.51 -9.38 16.00
C SER A 122 10.66 -10.09 15.29
N PHE A 123 11.23 -11.14 15.88
CA PHE A 123 12.34 -11.89 15.28
C PHE A 123 11.93 -12.55 13.96
N LEU A 124 10.73 -13.15 13.89
CA LEU A 124 10.21 -13.71 12.64
C LEU A 124 9.99 -12.63 11.57
N ALA A 125 9.41 -11.48 11.94
CA ALA A 125 9.17 -10.37 11.02
C ALA A 125 10.48 -9.80 10.46
N PHE A 126 11.46 -9.53 11.33
CA PHE A 126 12.79 -9.07 10.90
C PHE A 126 13.55 -10.13 10.09
N GLY A 127 13.37 -11.42 10.39
CA GLY A 127 13.95 -12.50 9.60
C GLY A 127 13.40 -12.55 8.17
N LEU A 128 12.08 -12.46 8.02
CA LEU A 128 11.42 -12.39 6.70
C LEU A 128 11.81 -11.13 5.94
N LEU A 129 11.89 -9.99 6.62
CA LEU A 129 12.36 -8.75 6.03
C LEU A 129 13.82 -8.88 5.56
N GLY A 130 14.71 -9.41 6.40
CA GLY A 130 16.11 -9.64 6.04
C GLY A 130 16.24 -10.56 4.83
N PHE A 131 15.46 -11.64 4.78
CA PHE A 131 15.36 -12.49 3.60
C PHE A 131 14.92 -11.72 2.36
N ALA A 132 13.83 -10.95 2.44
CA ALA A 132 13.31 -10.17 1.32
C ALA A 132 14.34 -9.15 0.83
N THR A 133 14.97 -8.39 1.73
CA THR A 133 16.01 -7.41 1.40
C THR A 133 17.20 -8.09 0.71
N LEU A 134 17.69 -9.23 1.23
CA LEU A 134 18.77 -9.98 0.60
C LEU A 134 18.39 -10.50 -0.79
N ALA A 135 17.15 -10.96 -0.96
CA ALA A 135 16.64 -11.38 -2.27
C ALA A 135 16.62 -10.20 -3.25
N PHE A 136 16.16 -9.02 -2.83
CA PHE A 136 16.16 -7.80 -3.66
C PHE A 136 17.58 -7.32 -4.04
N LEU A 137 18.60 -7.60 -3.23
CA LEU A 137 19.99 -7.26 -3.58
C LEU A 137 20.52 -8.02 -4.80
N ILE A 138 19.96 -9.21 -5.11
CA ILE A 138 20.38 -10.03 -6.25
C ILE A 138 20.23 -9.27 -7.58
N PRO A 139 19.05 -8.71 -7.93
CA PRO A 139 18.93 -7.86 -9.11
C PRO A 139 19.45 -6.42 -8.88
N ALA A 140 19.48 -5.90 -7.65
CA ALA A 140 19.86 -4.51 -7.40
C ALA A 140 21.37 -4.24 -7.57
N ILE A 141 22.25 -5.14 -7.09
CA ILE A 141 23.70 -4.91 -7.18
C ILE A 141 24.19 -4.85 -8.64
N PRO A 142 23.81 -5.79 -9.52
CA PRO A 142 24.20 -5.71 -10.94
C PRO A 142 23.61 -4.50 -11.67
N SER A 143 22.49 -3.96 -11.19
CA SER A 143 21.88 -2.75 -11.76
C SER A 143 22.64 -1.46 -11.43
N TRP A 144 23.61 -1.49 -10.50
CA TRP A 144 24.37 -0.31 -10.09
C TRP A 144 25.61 -0.03 -10.94
N ASP A 145 26.29 -1.08 -11.41
CA ASP A 145 27.62 -1.00 -12.04
C ASP A 145 27.60 -1.02 -13.58
N GLY A 146 26.43 -0.93 -14.23
CA GLY A 146 26.36 -0.94 -15.69
C GLY A 146 25.05 -0.39 -16.29
N ASP A 147 24.99 -0.43 -17.62
CA ASP A 147 23.75 -0.40 -18.43
C ASP A 147 23.42 -1.84 -18.82
N PRO A 148 23.01 -2.71 -17.87
CA PRO A 148 22.70 -4.08 -18.18
C PRO A 148 21.49 -4.11 -19.12
N ASP A 149 21.64 -4.88 -20.20
CA ASP A 149 20.55 -5.15 -21.13
C ASP A 149 19.28 -5.54 -20.35
N ARG A 150 18.13 -4.99 -20.74
CA ARG A 150 16.84 -5.21 -20.05
C ARG A 150 16.54 -6.70 -19.91
N ASP A 151 16.92 -7.49 -20.91
CA ASP A 151 16.75 -8.94 -20.91
C ASP A 151 17.61 -9.63 -19.84
N SER A 152 18.82 -9.12 -19.59
CA SER A 152 19.72 -9.64 -18.56
C SER A 152 19.20 -9.30 -17.15
N LEU A 153 18.69 -8.09 -16.94
CA LEU A 153 18.04 -7.72 -15.67
C LEU A 153 16.75 -8.50 -15.44
N ALA A 154 15.94 -8.72 -16.48
CA ALA A 154 14.73 -9.53 -16.39
C ALA A 154 15.05 -10.99 -16.03
N ALA A 155 16.08 -11.56 -16.65
CA ALA A 155 16.54 -12.93 -16.35
C ALA A 155 16.96 -13.11 -14.88
N LEU A 156 17.50 -12.06 -14.24
CA LEU A 156 17.86 -12.07 -12.82
C LEU A 156 16.67 -11.77 -11.89
N SER A 157 15.84 -10.79 -12.23
CA SER A 157 14.77 -10.29 -11.36
C SER A 157 13.50 -11.15 -11.38
N VAL A 158 13.17 -11.80 -12.50
CA VAL A 158 11.96 -12.62 -12.61
C VAL A 158 12.01 -13.85 -11.68
N PRO A 159 13.08 -14.67 -11.67
CA PRO A 159 13.16 -15.81 -10.73
C PRO A 159 13.10 -15.37 -9.27
N VAL A 160 13.77 -14.26 -8.93
CA VAL A 160 13.74 -13.68 -7.58
C VAL A 160 12.33 -13.26 -7.21
N SER A 161 11.62 -12.57 -8.10
CA SER A 161 10.22 -12.16 -7.88
C SER A 161 9.29 -13.36 -7.66
N VAL A 162 9.47 -14.43 -8.43
CA VAL A 162 8.72 -15.69 -8.25
C VAL A 162 9.00 -16.31 -6.89
N VAL A 163 10.27 -16.40 -6.48
CA VAL A 163 10.65 -16.97 -5.17
C VAL A 163 10.07 -16.14 -4.03
N VAL A 164 10.21 -14.81 -4.08
CA VAL A 164 9.66 -13.91 -3.05
C VAL A 164 8.13 -14.03 -3.00
N LEU A 165 7.44 -14.12 -4.14
CA LEU A 165 6.01 -14.31 -4.21
C LEU A 165 5.57 -15.66 -3.60
N LEU A 166 6.29 -16.74 -3.90
CA LEU A 166 6.01 -18.06 -3.31
C LEU A 166 6.20 -18.05 -1.79
N VAL A 167 7.26 -17.40 -1.30
CA VAL A 167 7.49 -17.22 0.14
C VAL A 167 6.38 -16.38 0.76
N TYR A 168 5.98 -15.28 0.13
CA TYR A 168 4.86 -14.44 0.58
C TYR A 168 3.56 -15.24 0.69
N VAL A 169 3.20 -16.02 -0.34
CA VAL A 169 2.00 -16.86 -0.34
C VAL A 169 2.08 -17.94 0.76
N ALA A 170 3.23 -18.61 0.89
CA ALA A 170 3.41 -19.66 1.89
C ALA A 170 3.34 -19.12 3.34
N VAL A 171 3.99 -17.98 3.61
CA VAL A 171 3.97 -17.32 4.91
C VAL A 171 2.57 -16.80 5.23
N THR A 172 1.91 -16.15 4.26
CA THR A 172 0.55 -15.65 4.44
C THR A 172 -0.41 -16.80 4.73
N TRP A 173 -0.34 -17.88 3.94
CA TRP A 173 -1.14 -19.08 4.17
C TRP A 173 -0.89 -19.70 5.55
N TYR A 174 0.38 -19.82 5.96
CA TYR A 174 0.72 -20.33 7.28
C TYR A 174 0.21 -19.42 8.40
N SER A 175 0.34 -18.11 8.24
CA SER A 175 -0.15 -17.10 9.17
C SER A 175 -1.67 -17.20 9.32
N LEU A 176 -2.41 -17.25 8.21
CA LEU A 176 -3.87 -17.42 8.19
C LEU A 176 -4.33 -18.71 8.88
N ARG A 177 -3.55 -19.80 8.74
CA ARG A 177 -3.85 -21.07 9.43
C ARG A 177 -3.50 -21.05 10.92
N ARG A 178 -2.40 -20.40 11.31
CA ARG A 178 -1.94 -20.35 12.71
C ARG A 178 -2.69 -19.32 13.56
N HIS A 179 -3.08 -18.18 12.98
CA HIS A 179 -3.63 -17.03 13.70
C HIS A 179 -5.17 -17.02 13.69
N HIS A 180 -5.80 -18.14 14.03
CA HIS A 180 -7.23 -18.18 14.38
C HIS A 180 -7.52 -17.42 15.70
N SER A 181 -6.50 -17.01 16.46
CA SER A 181 -6.64 -16.47 17.82
C SER A 181 -6.11 -15.04 18.05
N LEU A 182 -5.63 -14.34 17.02
CA LEU A 182 -5.12 -12.95 17.16
C LEU A 182 -6.03 -11.87 16.55
N HIS A 183 -7.17 -12.27 15.95
CA HIS A 183 -8.30 -11.36 15.69
C HIS A 183 -9.18 -11.13 16.94
N VAL A 184 -8.67 -11.41 18.15
CA VAL A 184 -9.38 -11.22 19.44
C VAL A 184 -9.14 -9.82 20.05
N ALA A 185 -8.55 -8.89 19.30
CA ALA A 185 -8.53 -7.47 19.68
C ALA A 185 -9.36 -6.69 18.65
N SER A 186 -10.68 -6.80 18.70
CA SER A 186 -11.49 -6.12 19.71
C SER A 186 -12.83 -6.85 19.88
N ASP A 187 -13.02 -7.47 21.05
CA ASP A 187 -14.33 -7.84 21.61
C ASP A 187 -15.09 -6.61 22.14
N ASP A 188 -14.63 -5.38 21.86
CA ASP A 188 -15.56 -4.27 21.80
C ASP A 188 -16.46 -4.54 20.60
N GLU A 189 -17.78 -4.49 20.77
CA GLU A 189 -18.76 -4.50 19.68
C GLU A 189 -18.36 -3.43 18.64
N ILE A 190 -17.47 -3.76 17.70
CA ILE A 190 -17.27 -2.97 16.50
C ILE A 190 -18.64 -3.03 15.86
N ASP A 191 -19.31 -1.89 15.81
CA ASP A 191 -20.55 -1.70 15.05
C ASP A 191 -20.20 -1.89 13.57
N ALA A 192 -20.09 -3.16 13.19
CA ALA A 192 -19.48 -3.59 11.97
C ALA A 192 -20.47 -3.33 10.85
N TRP A 193 -20.01 -2.67 9.79
CA TRP A 193 -20.85 -2.41 8.65
C TRP A 193 -21.40 -3.71 8.11
N SER A 194 -22.66 -3.73 7.69
CA SER A 194 -23.19 -4.91 6.97
C SER A 194 -22.23 -5.29 5.83
N LEU A 195 -22.05 -6.59 5.59
CA LEU A 195 -21.15 -7.10 4.55
C LEU A 195 -21.35 -6.39 3.19
N ARG A 196 -22.61 -6.09 2.83
CA ARG A 196 -22.93 -5.36 1.59
C ARG A 196 -22.39 -3.93 1.58
N ALA A 197 -22.51 -3.22 2.71
CA ALA A 197 -21.97 -1.87 2.85
C ALA A 197 -20.44 -1.89 2.83
N ALA A 198 -19.79 -2.84 3.51
CA ALA A 198 -18.34 -3.00 3.49
C ALA A 198 -17.82 -3.29 2.06
N LEU A 199 -18.41 -4.26 1.37
CA LEU A 199 -18.03 -4.57 -0.02
C LEU A 199 -18.34 -3.43 -0.99
N GLY A 200 -19.47 -2.73 -0.80
CA GLY A 200 -19.83 -1.56 -1.60
C GLY A 200 -18.85 -0.41 -1.42
N ALA A 201 -18.50 -0.09 -0.18
CA ALA A 201 -17.50 0.93 0.14
C ALA A 201 -16.11 0.56 -0.38
N LEU A 202 -15.70 -0.71 -0.22
CA LEU A 202 -14.45 -1.23 -0.75
C LEU A 202 -14.39 -1.04 -2.27
N PHE A 203 -15.41 -1.52 -3.00
CA PHE A 203 -15.48 -1.38 -4.45
C PHE A 203 -15.43 0.07 -4.91
N LEU A 204 -16.25 0.95 -4.32
CA LEU A 204 -16.30 2.36 -4.69
C LEU A 204 -14.98 3.07 -4.39
N ALA A 205 -14.37 2.79 -3.24
CA ALA A 205 -13.08 3.38 -2.86
C ALA A 205 -11.95 2.90 -3.78
N THR A 206 -11.93 1.61 -4.13
CA THR A 206 -10.97 1.05 -5.10
C THR A 206 -11.10 1.68 -6.47
N VAL A 207 -12.32 1.84 -6.99
CA VAL A 207 -12.57 2.50 -8.29
C VAL A 207 -12.16 3.97 -8.24
N ALA A 208 -12.55 4.70 -7.19
CA ALA A 208 -12.15 6.09 -7.01
C ALA A 208 -10.63 6.24 -6.90
N THR A 209 -9.96 5.31 -6.20
CA THR A 209 -8.50 5.26 -6.10
C THR A 209 -7.85 5.09 -7.46
N ALA A 210 -8.39 4.23 -8.33
CA ALA A 210 -7.85 4.05 -9.67
C ALA A 210 -7.92 5.34 -10.50
N PHE A 211 -9.06 6.04 -10.51
CA PHE A 211 -9.20 7.33 -11.22
C PHE A 211 -8.26 8.40 -10.67
N VAL A 212 -8.19 8.55 -9.33
CA VAL A 212 -7.31 9.56 -8.71
C VAL A 212 -5.84 9.20 -8.92
N ALA A 213 -5.48 7.91 -8.88
CA ALA A 213 -4.13 7.45 -9.16
C ALA A 213 -3.73 7.72 -10.61
N GLU A 214 -4.64 7.61 -11.58
CA GLU A 214 -4.36 7.96 -12.97
C GLU A 214 -4.00 9.45 -13.12
N ILE A 215 -4.74 10.35 -12.46
CA ILE A 215 -4.46 11.79 -12.44
C ILE A 215 -3.14 12.08 -11.71
N LEU A 216 -2.90 11.44 -10.56
CA LEU A 216 -1.66 11.58 -9.80
C LEU A 216 -0.44 11.20 -10.66
N VAL A 217 -0.48 10.02 -11.27
CA VAL A 217 0.65 9.47 -12.02
C VAL A 217 0.86 10.29 -13.29
N GLY A 218 -0.21 10.70 -13.97
CA GLY A 218 -0.12 11.55 -15.17
C GLY A 218 0.50 12.93 -14.93
N SER A 219 0.34 13.49 -13.73
CA SER A 219 0.89 14.80 -13.35
C SER A 219 2.24 14.73 -12.63
N LEU A 220 2.75 13.52 -12.37
CA LEU A 220 3.95 13.30 -11.55
C LEU A 220 5.22 13.87 -12.19
N GLU A 221 5.46 13.65 -13.48
CA GLU A 221 6.69 14.10 -14.15
C GLU A 221 6.80 15.63 -14.11
N VAL A 222 5.73 16.33 -14.44
CA VAL A 222 5.68 17.80 -14.41
C VAL A 222 5.82 18.34 -12.99
N PHE A 223 5.24 17.65 -11.99
CA PHE A 223 5.47 18.00 -10.60
C PHE A 223 6.94 17.83 -10.21
N SER A 224 7.56 16.70 -10.55
CA SER A 224 8.96 16.41 -10.23
C SER A 224 9.90 17.44 -10.83
N GLU A 225 9.72 17.78 -12.11
CA GLU A 225 10.54 18.77 -12.82
C GLU A 225 10.43 20.15 -12.16
N LYS A 226 9.22 20.62 -11.89
CA LYS A 226 8.99 21.95 -11.29
C LYS A 226 9.44 22.03 -9.83
N ALA A 227 9.36 20.92 -9.09
CA ALA A 227 9.82 20.84 -7.71
C ALA A 227 11.35 20.64 -7.60
N GLY A 228 12.03 20.36 -8.72
CA GLY A 228 13.46 20.04 -8.73
C GLY A 228 13.77 18.70 -8.06
N LEU A 229 12.83 17.76 -8.12
CA LEU A 229 12.93 16.43 -7.54
C LEU A 229 13.31 15.41 -8.62
N SER A 230 14.12 14.42 -8.24
CA SER A 230 14.57 13.31 -9.09
C SER A 230 13.59 12.16 -9.13
#